data_AF-A0AAE9TF00-F1
#
_entry.id   AF-A0AAE9TF00-F1
#
_cell.length_a   1.000
_cell.length_b   1.000
_cell.length_c   1.000
_cell.angle_alpha   90.00
_cell.angle_beta   90.00
_cell.angle_gamma   90.00
#
_symmetry.space_group_name_H-M   'P 1'
#
loop_
_entity.id
_entity.type
_entity.pdbx_description
1 polymer ?
#
loop_
_entity_poly.entity_id
_entity_poly.type
_entity_poly.pdbx_seq_one_letter_code
_entity_poly.pdbx_strand_id
1 'polypeptide(L)'
;MQFATEMLTIFQASEFLGLKADTLRHLIKLKKIPSVKKGSGIKNSILISKDTLIQFRDNNELLFDYYHLGAPKGYLSLKMIAERFNIKISLASLWIKQRRFRDVEKLTGLPCGDLIVVPHHSIIEYENNVKQLEDSYLRVEQAQKMLGISNYLILSWLRQKKIQKVITWYGVRYISLDELNCLQNELEREREMFPLSEAVKMLELPYEIVSDISSKYRIPSMIGKVHLLSKLDFEKMKIEHADLITYHKSGIPKDYFDTKMLAERFKVNQVEIIRWIRQERFKKVEKIGASTTSSIFYMIPKSSVYEYENFVSNLNDNYIPVEEVAKELNVSTTTVHSWISKNKITGSILWLKKWYIPKTAIMTMVAKMDRQKNSINVSQATREFQISRSQVTALIKNGDVPFTKIKRTEILIDRDDLSTALKRRATRVSQLKAKNEYSNPSRIPEDLLTIRKFSRLVNVRRSTIEQQIQNEEIQDVKRHKIHGHDYILIPISAVEEFLKRNISTEKVFTTKQAAAYLQTQNYNYLNELVKKGIFQMRSLNIIKI
;
A
#
# COMPACT_ATOMS: atom_id res chain seq x y z
N MET A 1 17.96 -45.67 -105.75
CA MET A 1 16.78 -44.91 -106.25
C MET A 1 16.70 -43.61 -105.47
N GLN A 2 16.99 -42.47 -106.10
CA GLN A 2 16.69 -41.16 -105.50
C GLN A 2 15.19 -40.93 -105.69
N PHE A 3 14.42 -40.92 -104.60
CA PHE A 3 13.02 -40.51 -104.64
C PHE A 3 12.99 -39.04 -105.07
N ALA A 4 12.26 -38.73 -106.14
CA ALA A 4 12.10 -37.36 -106.59
C ALA A 4 11.34 -36.58 -105.51
N THR A 5 12.02 -35.66 -104.82
CA THR A 5 11.42 -34.85 -103.77
C THR A 5 10.32 -33.94 -104.36
N GLU A 6 9.11 -34.05 -103.81
CA GLU A 6 7.96 -33.24 -104.21
C GLU A 6 8.24 -31.75 -103.96
N MET A 7 8.08 -30.91 -104.99
CA MET A 7 8.32 -29.46 -104.90
C MET A 7 6.98 -28.72 -104.88
N LEU A 8 6.74 -27.94 -103.82
CA LEU A 8 5.50 -27.21 -103.61
C LEU A 8 5.64 -25.72 -103.96
N THR A 9 4.59 -25.14 -104.56
CA THR A 9 4.46 -23.68 -104.70
C THR A 9 4.25 -23.00 -103.34
N ILE A 10 4.48 -21.69 -103.22
CA ILE A 10 4.22 -20.95 -101.95
C ILE A 10 2.81 -21.19 -101.42
N PHE A 11 1.80 -21.21 -102.29
CA PHE A 11 0.41 -21.40 -101.86
C PHE A 11 0.19 -22.80 -101.28
N GLN A 12 0.61 -23.84 -102.02
CA GLN A 12 0.54 -25.23 -101.55
C GLN A 12 1.38 -25.47 -100.29
N ALA A 13 2.57 -24.87 -100.21
CA ALA A 13 3.42 -24.93 -99.04
C ALA A 13 2.79 -24.20 -97.84
N SER A 14 2.12 -23.08 -98.06
CA SER A 14 1.42 -22.34 -97.00
C SER A 14 0.20 -23.09 -96.48
N GLU A 15 -0.54 -23.75 -97.36
CA GLU A 15 -1.64 -24.64 -96.99
C GLU A 15 -1.14 -25.87 -96.24
N PHE A 16 -0.08 -26.53 -96.73
CA PHE A 16 0.57 -27.67 -96.07
C PHE A 16 1.05 -27.34 -94.65
N LEU A 17 1.57 -26.13 -94.46
CA LEU A 17 2.05 -25.63 -93.18
C LEU A 17 0.97 -24.94 -92.33
N GLY A 18 -0.24 -24.74 -92.85
CA GLY A 18 -1.31 -24.00 -92.17
C GLY A 18 -1.01 -22.51 -91.94
N LEU A 19 -0.10 -21.91 -92.71
CA LEU A 19 0.31 -20.51 -92.59
C LEU A 19 -0.36 -19.64 -93.65
N LYS A 20 -0.48 -18.33 -93.38
CA LYS A 20 -0.79 -17.36 -94.43
C LYS A 20 0.37 -17.29 -95.43
N ALA A 21 0.08 -17.20 -96.72
CA ALA A 21 1.09 -17.14 -97.78
C ALA A 21 2.12 -16.02 -97.56
N ASP A 22 1.71 -14.86 -97.04
CA ASP A 22 2.61 -13.74 -96.75
C ASP A 22 3.56 -14.03 -95.57
N THR A 23 3.09 -14.74 -94.56
CA THR A 23 3.93 -15.23 -93.45
C THR A 23 5.01 -16.17 -93.98
N LEU A 24 4.64 -17.12 -94.85
CA LEU A 24 5.58 -18.06 -95.44
C LEU A 24 6.62 -17.33 -96.32
N ARG A 25 6.18 -16.36 -97.14
CA ARG A 25 7.08 -15.48 -97.92
C ARG A 25 8.08 -14.74 -97.02
N HIS A 26 7.62 -14.25 -95.87
CA HIS A 26 8.49 -13.57 -94.92
C HIS A 26 9.55 -14.52 -94.33
N LEU A 27 9.17 -15.74 -93.93
CA LEU A 27 10.11 -16.76 -93.43
C LEU A 27 11.19 -17.13 -94.45
N ILE A 28 10.79 -17.24 -95.72
CA ILE A 28 11.73 -17.47 -96.83
C ILE A 28 12.66 -16.26 -97.01
N LYS A 29 12.12 -15.04 -96.94
CA LYS A 29 12.92 -13.79 -97.05
C LYS A 29 13.98 -13.69 -95.95
N LEU A 30 13.65 -14.16 -94.74
CA LEU A 30 14.57 -14.25 -93.60
C LEU A 30 15.59 -15.41 -93.73
N LYS A 31 15.55 -16.18 -94.83
CA LYS A 31 16.38 -17.38 -95.07
C LYS A 31 16.21 -18.46 -94.00
N LYS A 32 15.06 -18.49 -93.29
CA LYS A 32 14.74 -19.54 -92.32
C LYS A 32 14.29 -20.83 -92.98
N ILE A 33 13.69 -20.72 -94.17
CA ILE A 33 13.33 -21.85 -95.03
C ILE A 33 14.17 -21.76 -96.30
N PRO A 34 15.05 -22.74 -96.57
CA PRO A 34 15.74 -22.84 -97.84
C PRO A 34 14.71 -22.90 -98.97
N SER A 35 14.86 -22.06 -100.00
CA SER A 35 13.99 -22.09 -101.17
C SER A 35 14.81 -22.02 -102.45
N VAL A 36 14.34 -22.71 -103.48
CA VAL A 36 14.97 -22.69 -104.81
C VAL A 36 14.17 -21.74 -105.69
N LYS A 37 14.82 -20.66 -106.13
CA LYS A 37 14.25 -19.80 -107.17
C LYS A 37 14.49 -20.47 -108.52
N LYS A 38 13.42 -20.85 -109.22
CA LYS A 38 13.56 -21.37 -110.59
C LYS A 38 13.75 -20.20 -111.55
N GLY A 39 14.96 -20.04 -112.07
CA GLY A 39 15.27 -19.05 -113.09
C GLY A 39 14.89 -19.56 -114.47
N SER A 40 13.75 -19.13 -115.01
CA SER A 40 13.55 -18.77 -116.43
C SER A 40 12.07 -18.59 -116.76
N GLY A 41 11.76 -17.46 -117.40
CA GLY A 41 10.64 -17.31 -118.32
C GLY A 41 9.28 -16.90 -117.77
N ILE A 42 8.76 -17.52 -116.70
CA ILE A 42 7.35 -17.34 -116.32
C ILE A 42 7.22 -17.21 -114.81
N LYS A 43 6.84 -16.01 -114.33
CA LYS A 43 6.54 -15.59 -112.94
C LYS A 43 7.40 -16.30 -111.88
N ASN A 44 8.47 -15.65 -111.40
CA ASN A 44 9.30 -16.01 -110.24
C ASN A 44 8.57 -16.89 -109.19
N SER A 45 8.49 -18.19 -109.44
CA SER A 45 7.77 -19.12 -108.60
C SER A 45 8.81 -19.70 -107.65
N ILE A 46 8.69 -19.31 -106.38
CA ILE A 46 9.50 -19.89 -105.33
C ILE A 46 8.95 -21.29 -105.07
N LEU A 47 9.78 -22.29 -105.31
CA LEU A 47 9.45 -23.69 -105.04
C LEU A 47 10.23 -24.17 -103.81
N ILE A 48 9.57 -24.95 -102.98
CA ILE A 48 10.12 -25.47 -101.72
C ILE A 48 9.89 -26.97 -101.69
N SER A 49 10.94 -27.72 -101.37
CA SER A 49 10.82 -29.18 -101.18
C SER A 49 9.91 -29.48 -99.99
N LYS A 50 9.02 -30.46 -100.15
CA LYS A 50 8.16 -30.95 -99.07
C LYS A 50 8.96 -31.48 -97.89
N ASP A 51 10.07 -32.17 -98.14
CA ASP A 51 10.97 -32.66 -97.09
C ASP A 51 11.58 -31.50 -96.29
N THR A 52 11.95 -30.41 -96.99
CA THR A 52 12.43 -29.17 -96.33
C THR A 52 11.35 -28.54 -95.46
N LEU A 53 10.08 -28.58 -95.90
CA LEU A 53 8.95 -28.06 -95.13
C LEU A 53 8.62 -28.94 -93.91
N ILE A 54 8.71 -30.26 -94.02
CA ILE A 54 8.55 -31.19 -92.90
C ILE A 54 9.65 -30.94 -91.87
N GLN A 55 10.92 -30.95 -92.29
CA GLN A 55 12.05 -30.68 -91.41
C GLN A 55 11.95 -29.29 -90.76
N PHE A 56 11.51 -28.28 -91.53
CA PHE A 56 11.28 -26.94 -90.97
C PHE A 56 10.15 -26.94 -89.93
N ARG A 57 9.04 -27.63 -90.21
CA ARG A 57 7.92 -27.75 -89.27
C ARG A 57 8.35 -28.40 -87.97
N ASP A 58 9.02 -29.55 -88.07
CA ASP A 58 9.40 -30.35 -86.92
C ASP A 58 10.46 -29.61 -86.07
N ASN A 59 11.38 -28.87 -86.71
CA ASN A 59 12.38 -28.06 -86.00
C ASN A 59 11.84 -26.74 -85.42
N ASN A 60 10.63 -26.32 -85.80
CA ASN A 60 10.06 -25.03 -85.41
C ASN A 60 8.63 -25.18 -84.86
N GLU A 61 8.32 -26.29 -84.20
CA GLU A 61 6.99 -26.58 -83.65
C GLU A 61 6.39 -25.39 -82.86
N LEU A 62 7.19 -24.76 -81.98
CA LEU A 62 6.78 -23.58 -81.21
C LEU A 62 6.38 -22.36 -82.06
N LEU A 63 7.00 -22.20 -83.24
CA LEU A 63 6.69 -21.13 -84.19
C LEU A 63 5.32 -21.37 -84.85
N PHE A 64 5.00 -22.64 -85.14
CA PHE A 64 3.73 -23.03 -85.73
C PHE A 64 2.59 -22.85 -84.72
N ASP A 65 2.79 -23.28 -83.48
CA ASP A 65 1.84 -23.01 -82.39
C ASP A 65 1.55 -21.52 -82.27
N TYR A 66 2.59 -20.66 -82.35
CA TYR A 66 2.40 -19.21 -82.34
C TYR A 66 1.50 -18.71 -83.48
N TYR A 67 1.70 -19.20 -84.71
CA TYR A 67 0.89 -18.74 -85.84
C TYR A 67 -0.56 -19.21 -85.78
N HIS A 68 -0.81 -20.39 -85.21
CA HIS A 68 -2.16 -20.94 -85.08
C HIS A 68 -2.91 -20.39 -83.86
N LEU A 69 -2.24 -20.27 -82.71
CA LEU A 69 -2.87 -19.98 -81.41
C LEU A 69 -2.52 -18.59 -80.87
N GLY A 70 -1.58 -17.88 -81.50
CA GLY A 70 -1.07 -16.58 -81.02
C GLY A 70 -0.01 -16.69 -79.92
N ALA A 71 0.28 -17.90 -79.44
CA ALA A 71 1.34 -18.24 -78.47
C ALA A 71 1.68 -19.74 -78.58
N PRO A 72 2.89 -20.18 -78.17
CA PRO A 72 3.20 -21.61 -78.10
C PRO A 72 2.26 -22.38 -77.18
N LYS A 73 2.06 -23.67 -77.42
CA LYS A 73 1.20 -24.52 -76.58
C LYS A 73 1.68 -24.48 -75.12
N GLY A 74 0.74 -24.24 -74.20
CA GLY A 74 1.05 -24.10 -72.78
C GLY A 74 1.47 -22.68 -72.36
N TYR A 75 1.48 -21.71 -73.27
CA TYR A 75 1.77 -20.30 -72.97
C TYR A 75 0.61 -19.38 -73.41
N LEU A 76 0.53 -18.20 -72.81
CA LEU A 76 -0.33 -17.11 -73.26
C LEU A 76 0.50 -15.90 -73.64
N SER A 77 0.14 -15.26 -74.75
CA SER A 77 0.69 -13.97 -75.14
C SER A 77 0.11 -12.85 -74.27
N LEU A 78 0.78 -11.70 -74.29
CA LEU A 78 0.31 -10.50 -73.59
C LEU A 78 -1.15 -10.12 -73.92
N LYS A 79 -1.56 -10.27 -75.19
CA LYS A 79 -2.93 -9.99 -75.64
C LYS A 79 -3.92 -10.98 -75.03
N MET A 80 -3.58 -12.27 -75.03
CA MET A 80 -4.43 -13.31 -74.43
C MET A 80 -4.57 -13.14 -72.92
N ILE A 81 -3.52 -12.72 -72.22
CA ILE A 81 -3.59 -12.37 -70.79
C ILE A 81 -4.53 -11.19 -70.59
N ALA A 82 -4.41 -10.15 -71.41
CA ALA A 82 -5.26 -8.97 -71.33
C ALA A 82 -6.75 -9.32 -71.53
N GLU A 83 -7.05 -10.15 -72.51
CA GLU A 83 -8.41 -10.66 -72.77
C GLU A 83 -8.92 -11.53 -71.62
N ARG A 84 -8.10 -12.47 -71.12
CA ARG A 84 -8.47 -13.40 -70.04
C ARG A 84 -8.85 -12.69 -68.75
N PHE A 85 -8.12 -11.64 -68.39
CA PHE A 85 -8.40 -10.84 -67.19
C PHE A 85 -9.30 -9.62 -67.45
N ASN A 86 -9.78 -9.44 -68.69
CA ASN A 86 -10.55 -8.27 -69.12
C ASN A 86 -9.87 -6.93 -68.75
N ILE A 87 -8.56 -6.82 -69.05
CA ILE A 87 -7.73 -5.64 -68.79
C ILE A 87 -7.11 -5.10 -70.07
N LYS A 88 -6.58 -3.87 -70.00
CA LYS A 88 -5.79 -3.30 -71.11
C LYS A 88 -4.45 -4.02 -71.25
N ILE A 89 -3.99 -4.19 -72.49
CA ILE A 89 -2.67 -4.78 -72.82
C ILE A 89 -1.52 -4.09 -72.07
N SER A 90 -1.58 -2.76 -71.92
CA SER A 90 -0.60 -2.00 -71.14
C SER A 90 -0.54 -2.41 -69.67
N LEU A 91 -1.69 -2.75 -69.08
CA LEU A 91 -1.77 -3.21 -67.69
C LEU A 91 -1.24 -4.64 -67.55
N ALA A 92 -1.58 -5.53 -68.48
CA ALA A 92 -0.98 -6.88 -68.54
C ALA A 92 0.56 -6.79 -68.65
N SER A 93 1.08 -5.82 -69.40
CA SER A 93 2.53 -5.63 -69.56
C SER A 93 3.16 -5.17 -68.24
N LEU A 94 2.49 -4.27 -67.52
CA LEU A 94 2.90 -3.85 -66.20
C LEU A 94 2.89 -5.02 -65.21
N TRP A 95 1.91 -5.93 -65.28
CA TRP A 95 1.83 -7.11 -64.40
C TRP A 95 3.03 -8.03 -64.59
N ILE A 96 3.43 -8.25 -65.84
CA ILE A 96 4.64 -8.99 -66.17
C ILE A 96 5.90 -8.28 -65.61
N LYS A 97 6.02 -6.96 -65.80
CA LYS A 97 7.15 -6.18 -65.26
C LYS A 97 7.22 -6.22 -63.73
N GLN A 98 6.08 -6.31 -63.06
CA GLN A 98 5.95 -6.46 -61.61
C GLN A 98 6.16 -7.90 -61.12
N ARG A 99 6.57 -8.83 -62.01
CA ARG A 99 6.84 -10.25 -61.71
C ARG A 99 5.66 -10.96 -61.04
N ARG A 100 4.44 -10.64 -61.48
CA ARG A 100 3.21 -11.29 -60.99
C ARG A 100 3.04 -12.72 -61.49
N PHE A 101 3.70 -13.02 -62.60
CA PHE A 101 3.76 -14.35 -63.18
C PHE A 101 5.19 -14.87 -63.07
N ARG A 102 5.32 -16.16 -62.78
CA ARG A 102 6.58 -16.91 -62.78
C ARG A 102 6.92 -17.33 -64.20
N ASP A 103 8.20 -17.56 -64.42
CA ASP A 103 8.73 -18.19 -65.65
C ASP A 103 8.28 -17.48 -66.93
N VAL A 104 8.22 -16.15 -66.87
CA VAL A 104 7.92 -15.31 -68.04
C VAL A 104 9.08 -15.44 -69.02
N GLU A 105 8.77 -15.85 -70.24
CA GLU A 105 9.76 -16.02 -71.30
C GLU A 105 9.65 -14.93 -72.35
N LYS A 106 10.80 -14.55 -72.90
CA LYS A 106 10.91 -13.66 -74.04
C LYS A 106 11.40 -14.46 -75.24
N LEU A 107 10.48 -14.81 -76.12
CA LEU A 107 10.76 -15.55 -77.34
C LEU A 107 11.32 -14.59 -78.40
N THR A 108 12.62 -14.72 -78.66
CA THR A 108 13.32 -13.94 -79.70
C THR A 108 13.33 -14.68 -81.03
N GLY A 109 13.48 -13.95 -82.14
CA GLY A 109 13.61 -14.56 -83.47
C GLY A 109 12.29 -14.92 -84.16
N LEU A 110 11.16 -14.49 -83.59
CA LEU A 110 9.85 -14.55 -84.24
C LEU A 110 9.74 -13.43 -85.30
N PRO A 111 9.01 -13.65 -86.41
CA PRO A 111 8.86 -12.65 -87.48
C PRO A 111 8.22 -11.32 -87.08
N CYS A 112 7.49 -11.30 -85.98
CA CYS A 112 6.85 -10.10 -85.42
C CYS A 112 7.72 -9.36 -84.38
N GLY A 113 8.99 -9.75 -84.22
CA GLY A 113 9.86 -9.28 -83.14
C GLY A 113 9.71 -10.13 -81.88
N ASP A 114 10.29 -9.65 -80.78
CA ASP A 114 10.31 -10.40 -79.53
C ASP A 114 8.91 -10.51 -78.92
N LEU A 115 8.49 -11.74 -78.61
CA LEU A 115 7.20 -12.00 -77.97
C LEU A 115 7.42 -12.34 -76.50
N ILE A 116 6.73 -11.64 -75.61
CA ILE A 116 6.67 -12.00 -74.19
C ILE A 116 5.50 -12.95 -74.00
N VAL A 117 5.79 -14.13 -73.47
CA VAL A 117 4.81 -15.17 -73.18
C VAL A 117 4.86 -15.57 -71.71
N VAL A 118 3.72 -16.01 -71.18
CA VAL A 118 3.60 -16.46 -69.80
C VAL A 118 3.05 -17.88 -69.79
N PRO A 119 3.68 -18.83 -69.07
CA PRO A 119 3.17 -20.18 -68.95
C PRO A 119 1.77 -20.22 -68.35
N HIS A 120 0.94 -21.13 -68.87
CA HIS A 120 -0.45 -21.30 -68.44
C HIS A 120 -0.55 -21.65 -66.96
N HIS A 121 0.35 -22.47 -66.43
CA HIS A 121 0.36 -22.85 -65.02
C HIS A 121 0.61 -21.64 -64.11
N SER A 122 1.48 -20.69 -64.51
CA SER A 122 1.71 -19.47 -63.74
C SER A 122 0.49 -18.55 -63.72
N ILE A 123 -0.30 -18.54 -64.81
CA ILE A 123 -1.55 -17.78 -64.86
C ILE A 123 -2.59 -18.41 -63.93
N ILE A 124 -2.72 -19.74 -63.93
CA ILE A 124 -3.60 -20.45 -62.99
C ILE A 124 -3.18 -20.20 -61.53
N GLU A 125 -1.87 -20.29 -61.22
CA GLU A 125 -1.36 -19.99 -59.88
C GLU A 125 -1.75 -18.58 -59.44
N TYR A 126 -1.59 -17.60 -60.33
CA TYR A 126 -2.01 -16.24 -60.08
C TYR A 126 -3.53 -16.11 -59.89
N GLU A 127 -4.35 -16.76 -60.70
CA GLU A 127 -5.81 -16.80 -60.53
C GLU A 127 -6.23 -17.41 -59.20
N ASN A 128 -5.53 -18.45 -58.74
CA ASN A 128 -5.79 -19.05 -57.44
C ASN A 128 -5.42 -18.09 -56.30
N ASN A 129 -4.29 -17.39 -56.42
CA ASN A 129 -3.91 -16.34 -55.46
C ASN A 129 -4.93 -15.19 -55.45
N VAL A 130 -5.44 -14.79 -56.62
CA VAL A 130 -6.51 -13.79 -56.77
C VAL A 130 -7.76 -14.23 -56.01
N LYS A 131 -8.22 -15.46 -56.24
CA LYS A 131 -9.42 -16.01 -55.59
C LYS A 131 -9.25 -16.11 -54.08
N GLN A 132 -8.11 -16.63 -53.61
CA GLN A 132 -7.82 -16.69 -52.17
C GLN A 132 -7.83 -15.30 -51.51
N LEU A 133 -7.34 -14.27 -52.22
CA LEU A 133 -7.43 -12.89 -51.77
C LEU A 133 -8.87 -12.37 -51.75
N GLU A 134 -9.68 -12.68 -52.75
CA GLU A 134 -11.10 -12.29 -52.79
C GLU A 134 -11.94 -12.97 -51.70
N ASP A 135 -11.60 -14.21 -51.34
CA ASP A 135 -12.24 -14.95 -50.25
C ASP A 135 -11.86 -14.40 -48.86
N SER A 136 -10.63 -13.87 -48.73
CA SER A 136 -10.08 -13.45 -47.43
C SER A 136 -10.07 -11.93 -47.22
N TYR A 137 -10.31 -11.14 -48.26
CA TYR A 137 -10.22 -9.68 -48.23
C TYR A 137 -11.32 -9.03 -49.06
N LEU A 138 -11.81 -7.88 -48.59
CA LEU A 138 -12.73 -7.02 -49.33
C LEU A 138 -12.05 -5.74 -49.79
N ARG A 139 -12.44 -5.25 -50.97
CA ARG A 139 -12.06 -3.90 -51.41
C ARG A 139 -12.61 -2.86 -50.42
N VAL A 140 -11.93 -1.73 -50.26
CA VAL A 140 -12.40 -0.63 -49.38
C VAL A 140 -13.87 -0.25 -49.62
N GLU A 141 -14.33 -0.23 -50.87
CA GLU A 141 -15.74 0.06 -51.21
C GLU A 141 -16.72 -1.02 -50.74
N GLN A 142 -16.33 -2.29 -50.80
CA GLN A 142 -17.13 -3.42 -50.31
C GLN A 142 -17.15 -3.42 -48.78
N ALA A 143 -15.99 -3.20 -48.16
CA ALA A 143 -15.86 -3.02 -46.71
C ALA A 143 -16.72 -1.87 -46.20
N GLN A 144 -16.77 -0.74 -46.92
CA GLN A 144 -17.63 0.39 -46.61
C GLN A 144 -19.11 -0.03 -46.55
N LYS A 145 -19.57 -0.76 -47.58
CA LYS A 145 -20.97 -1.24 -47.66
C LYS A 145 -21.27 -2.24 -46.54
N MET A 146 -20.36 -3.17 -46.28
CA MET A 146 -20.47 -4.17 -45.22
C MET A 146 -20.64 -3.51 -43.84
N LEU A 147 -19.77 -2.55 -43.52
CA LEU A 147 -19.79 -1.86 -42.23
C LEU A 147 -20.91 -0.79 -42.12
N GLY A 148 -21.53 -0.42 -43.23
CA GLY A 148 -22.53 0.65 -43.29
C GLY A 148 -21.97 2.03 -42.90
N ILE A 149 -20.70 2.30 -43.21
CA ILE A 149 -20.01 3.56 -42.87
C ILE A 149 -19.69 4.41 -44.12
N SER A 150 -19.23 5.64 -43.92
CA SER A 150 -18.81 6.51 -45.03
C SER A 150 -17.39 6.16 -45.50
N ASN A 151 -17.10 6.38 -46.79
CA ASN A 151 -15.75 6.24 -47.35
C ASN A 151 -14.73 7.12 -46.60
N TYR A 152 -15.15 8.32 -46.15
CA TYR A 152 -14.29 9.19 -45.37
C TYR A 152 -13.85 8.55 -44.05
N LEU A 153 -14.76 7.88 -43.35
CA LEU A 153 -14.48 7.24 -42.06
C LEU A 153 -13.51 6.07 -42.21
N ILE A 154 -13.74 5.18 -43.18
CA ILE A 154 -12.85 4.03 -43.41
C ILE A 154 -11.44 4.50 -43.82
N LEU A 155 -11.33 5.54 -44.65
CA LEU A 155 -10.05 6.14 -45.02
C LEU A 155 -9.36 6.84 -43.83
N SER A 156 -10.14 7.42 -42.91
CA SER A 156 -9.62 8.00 -41.67
C SER A 156 -9.06 6.90 -40.76
N TRP A 157 -9.77 5.79 -40.58
CA TRP A 157 -9.30 4.64 -39.79
C TRP A 157 -8.03 4.02 -40.37
N LEU A 158 -7.93 3.92 -41.71
CA LEU A 158 -6.69 3.50 -42.39
C LEU A 158 -5.53 4.47 -42.10
N ARG A 159 -5.77 5.79 -42.14
CA ARG A 159 -4.74 6.80 -41.83
C ARG A 159 -4.30 6.75 -40.37
N GLN A 160 -5.23 6.48 -39.45
CA GLN A 160 -4.97 6.35 -38.02
C GLN A 160 -4.40 4.99 -37.62
N LYS A 161 -4.19 4.07 -38.58
CA LYS A 161 -3.74 2.68 -38.33
C LYS A 161 -4.66 1.87 -37.40
N LYS A 162 -5.96 2.21 -37.37
CA LYS A 162 -6.97 1.40 -36.66
C LYS A 162 -7.27 0.09 -37.37
N ILE A 163 -7.08 0.06 -38.69
CA ILE A 163 -7.18 -1.14 -39.54
C ILE A 163 -5.75 -1.53 -39.91
N GLN A 164 -5.29 -2.70 -39.46
CA GLN A 164 -3.89 -3.11 -39.62
C GLN A 164 -3.70 -4.08 -40.79
N LYS A 165 -4.64 -5.01 -40.97
CA LYS A 165 -4.58 -6.06 -42.00
C LYS A 165 -5.03 -5.56 -43.37
N VAL A 166 -4.21 -4.71 -43.97
CA VAL A 166 -4.47 -4.07 -45.25
C VAL A 166 -3.39 -4.45 -46.26
N ILE A 167 -3.81 -4.93 -47.42
CA ILE A 167 -2.91 -5.14 -48.55
C ILE A 167 -3.25 -4.15 -49.65
N THR A 168 -2.24 -3.76 -50.42
CA THR A 168 -2.45 -2.99 -51.65
C THR A 168 -2.18 -3.89 -52.83
N TRP A 169 -3.19 -4.09 -53.66
CA TRP A 169 -3.14 -4.97 -54.80
C TRP A 169 -3.74 -4.26 -56.01
N TYR A 170 -2.96 -4.14 -57.09
CA TYR A 170 -3.26 -3.27 -58.25
C TYR A 170 -3.53 -1.80 -57.92
N GLY A 171 -2.91 -1.27 -56.85
CA GLY A 171 -3.19 0.11 -56.41
C GLY A 171 -4.56 0.28 -55.74
N VAL A 172 -5.32 -0.81 -55.62
CA VAL A 172 -6.55 -0.88 -54.82
C VAL A 172 -6.19 -1.43 -53.45
N ARG A 173 -6.79 -0.86 -52.40
CA ARG A 173 -6.60 -1.35 -51.03
C ARG A 173 -7.66 -2.39 -50.71
N TYR A 174 -7.22 -3.45 -50.06
CA TYR A 174 -8.05 -4.55 -49.60
C TYR A 174 -7.85 -4.71 -48.10
N ILE A 175 -8.93 -4.97 -47.39
CA ILE A 175 -8.96 -5.14 -45.94
C ILE A 175 -9.37 -6.57 -45.65
N SER A 176 -8.64 -7.24 -44.76
CA SER A 176 -8.92 -8.62 -44.38
C SER A 176 -10.33 -8.75 -43.80
N LEU A 177 -11.04 -9.80 -44.18
CA LEU A 177 -12.40 -10.07 -43.73
C LEU A 177 -12.47 -10.27 -42.21
N ASP A 178 -11.47 -10.91 -41.60
CA ASP A 178 -11.38 -11.06 -40.14
C ASP A 178 -11.36 -9.72 -39.42
N GLU A 179 -10.58 -8.76 -39.94
CA GLU A 179 -10.49 -7.40 -39.40
C GLU A 179 -11.84 -6.68 -39.53
N LEU A 180 -12.52 -6.85 -40.67
CA LEU A 180 -13.84 -6.26 -40.90
C LEU A 180 -14.92 -6.86 -40.00
N ASN A 181 -14.90 -8.18 -39.77
CA ASN A 181 -15.80 -8.84 -38.83
C ASN A 181 -15.57 -8.35 -37.39
N CYS A 182 -14.32 -8.13 -37.00
CA CYS A 182 -13.99 -7.55 -35.71
C CYS A 182 -14.57 -6.13 -35.56
N LEU A 183 -14.34 -5.26 -36.55
CA LEU A 183 -14.88 -3.90 -36.57
C LEU A 183 -16.41 -3.87 -36.62
N GLN A 184 -17.03 -4.80 -37.36
CA GLN A 184 -18.49 -4.94 -37.42
C GLN A 184 -19.06 -5.24 -36.04
N ASN A 185 -18.47 -6.20 -35.31
CA ASN A 185 -18.90 -6.54 -33.95
C ASN A 185 -18.70 -5.36 -32.98
N GLU A 186 -17.66 -4.55 -33.14
CA GLU A 186 -17.46 -3.33 -32.34
C GLU A 186 -18.51 -2.25 -32.67
N LEU A 187 -18.82 -2.06 -33.95
CA LEU A 187 -19.87 -1.13 -34.40
C LEU A 187 -21.25 -1.57 -33.92
N GLU A 188 -21.56 -2.86 -33.92
CA GLU A 188 -22.81 -3.39 -33.39
C GLU A 188 -22.93 -3.14 -31.89
N ARG A 189 -21.86 -3.37 -31.12
CA ARG A 189 -21.81 -2.99 -29.69
C ARG A 189 -22.01 -1.49 -29.50
N GLU A 190 -21.38 -0.65 -30.31
CA GLU A 190 -21.54 0.81 -30.26
C GLU A 190 -22.97 1.26 -30.58
N ARG A 191 -23.69 0.57 -31.48
CA ARG A 191 -25.10 0.86 -31.80
C ARG A 191 -26.05 0.58 -30.64
N GLU A 192 -25.70 -0.33 -29.74
CA GLU A 192 -26.46 -0.62 -28.52
C GLU A 192 -26.15 0.36 -27.37
N MET A 193 -25.09 1.16 -27.53
CA MET A 193 -24.72 2.22 -26.59
C MET A 193 -25.42 3.52 -26.96
N PHE A 194 -25.56 4.41 -25.99
CA PHE A 194 -26.10 5.74 -26.21
C PHE A 194 -25.05 6.82 -25.94
N PRO A 195 -25.17 7.98 -26.61
CA PRO A 195 -24.22 9.06 -26.43
C PRO A 195 -24.34 9.66 -25.03
N LEU A 196 -23.22 10.15 -24.51
CA LEU A 196 -23.17 10.81 -23.20
C LEU A 196 -24.17 12.00 -23.08
N SER A 197 -24.49 12.66 -24.19
CA SER A 197 -25.51 13.71 -24.24
C SER A 197 -26.91 13.22 -23.92
N GLU A 198 -27.21 11.95 -24.16
CA GLU A 198 -28.49 11.33 -23.78
C GLU A 198 -28.49 10.97 -22.28
N ALA A 199 -27.36 10.48 -21.74
CA ALA A 199 -27.17 10.33 -20.30
C ALA A 199 -27.41 11.65 -19.54
N VAL A 200 -26.91 12.76 -20.09
CA VAL A 200 -27.13 14.12 -19.58
C VAL A 200 -28.61 14.48 -19.51
N LYS A 201 -29.39 14.14 -20.55
CA LYS A 201 -30.85 14.36 -20.56
C LYS A 201 -31.56 13.47 -19.54
N MET A 202 -31.21 12.18 -19.48
CA MET A 202 -31.81 11.23 -18.55
C MET A 202 -31.53 11.56 -17.08
N LEU A 203 -30.32 12.06 -16.79
CA LEU A 203 -29.93 12.46 -15.45
C LEU A 203 -30.30 13.90 -15.11
N GLU A 204 -30.69 14.73 -16.07
CA GLU A 204 -30.96 16.17 -15.85
C GLU A 204 -29.79 16.89 -15.16
N LEU A 205 -28.56 16.51 -15.50
CA LEU A 205 -27.32 17.05 -14.93
C LEU A 205 -26.48 17.76 -16.00
N PRO A 206 -25.66 18.76 -15.65
CA PRO A 206 -24.72 19.38 -16.59
C PRO A 206 -23.75 18.36 -17.20
N TYR A 207 -23.34 18.60 -18.44
CA TYR A 207 -22.47 17.68 -19.20
C TYR A 207 -21.15 17.40 -18.47
N GLU A 208 -20.56 18.41 -17.84
CA GLU A 208 -19.29 18.31 -17.12
C GLU A 208 -19.36 17.30 -15.98
N ILE A 209 -20.48 17.30 -15.24
CA ILE A 209 -20.72 16.37 -14.12
C ILE A 209 -20.92 14.96 -14.65
N VAL A 210 -21.77 14.79 -15.66
CA VAL A 210 -22.01 13.45 -16.26
C VAL A 210 -20.72 12.90 -16.91
N SER A 211 -19.93 13.77 -17.52
CA SER A 211 -18.62 13.46 -18.08
C SER A 211 -17.63 13.00 -17.02
N ASP A 212 -17.59 13.66 -15.87
CA ASP A 212 -16.70 13.33 -14.77
C ASP A 212 -17.07 11.98 -14.11
N ILE A 213 -18.35 11.77 -13.80
CA ILE A 213 -18.81 10.49 -13.19
C ILE A 213 -18.74 9.31 -14.15
N SER A 214 -18.88 9.54 -15.46
CA SER A 214 -18.80 8.49 -16.50
C SER A 214 -17.36 8.18 -16.93
N SER A 215 -16.35 8.87 -16.40
CA SER A 215 -14.98 8.81 -16.93
C SER A 215 -14.38 7.40 -16.95
N LYS A 216 -14.82 6.52 -16.04
CA LYS A 216 -14.39 5.11 -15.93
C LYS A 216 -15.14 4.16 -16.86
N TYR A 217 -16.30 4.56 -17.35
CA TYR A 217 -17.24 3.70 -18.07
C TYR A 217 -17.34 4.06 -19.55
N ARG A 218 -17.04 5.31 -19.89
CA ARG A 218 -17.24 5.80 -21.26
C ARG A 218 -16.18 5.26 -22.21
N ILE A 219 -16.63 4.93 -23.41
CA ILE A 219 -15.76 4.47 -24.50
C ILE A 219 -15.82 5.53 -25.61
N PRO A 220 -14.68 5.90 -26.23
CA PRO A 220 -14.71 6.78 -27.38
C PRO A 220 -15.39 6.07 -28.57
N SER A 221 -16.35 6.74 -29.19
CA SER A 221 -17.01 6.28 -30.43
C SER A 221 -16.00 6.02 -31.54
N MET A 222 -16.26 4.98 -32.35
CA MET A 222 -15.51 4.73 -33.58
C MET A 222 -15.95 5.67 -34.71
N ILE A 223 -17.22 6.09 -34.71
CA ILE A 223 -17.86 6.88 -35.77
C ILE A 223 -17.64 8.40 -35.58
N GLY A 224 -17.25 8.86 -34.39
CA GLY A 224 -17.05 10.28 -34.13
C GLY A 224 -16.26 10.61 -32.88
N LYS A 225 -16.25 11.89 -32.49
CA LYS A 225 -15.63 12.39 -31.26
C LYS A 225 -16.58 12.36 -30.06
N VAL A 226 -17.53 11.43 -30.07
CA VAL A 226 -18.56 11.31 -29.02
C VAL A 226 -18.13 10.22 -28.05
N HIS A 227 -18.40 10.42 -26.76
CA HIS A 227 -18.25 9.38 -25.76
C HIS A 227 -19.56 8.61 -25.62
N LEU A 228 -19.46 7.30 -25.59
CA LEU A 228 -20.59 6.38 -25.51
C LEU A 228 -20.61 5.69 -24.17
N LEU A 229 -21.81 5.27 -23.77
CA LEU A 229 -22.04 4.56 -22.54
C LEU A 229 -22.98 3.37 -22.81
N SER A 230 -22.62 2.19 -22.33
CA SER A 230 -23.52 1.05 -22.37
C SER A 230 -24.65 1.24 -21.35
N LYS A 231 -25.81 0.65 -21.62
CA LYS A 231 -26.95 0.70 -20.69
C LYS A 231 -26.61 0.07 -19.33
N LEU A 232 -25.86 -1.03 -19.33
CA LEU A 232 -25.42 -1.69 -18.10
C LEU A 232 -24.48 -0.78 -17.29
N ASP A 233 -23.48 -0.17 -17.95
CA ASP A 233 -22.53 0.72 -17.29
C ASP A 233 -23.20 2.00 -16.79
N PHE A 234 -24.20 2.52 -17.51
CA PHE A 234 -25.00 3.65 -17.05
C PHE A 234 -25.77 3.34 -15.76
N GLU A 235 -26.41 2.18 -15.67
CA GLU A 235 -27.13 1.78 -14.45
C GLU A 235 -26.16 1.55 -13.29
N LYS A 236 -25.00 0.93 -13.55
CA LYS A 236 -23.94 0.77 -12.56
C LYS A 236 -23.41 2.13 -12.07
N MET A 237 -23.14 3.04 -12.99
CA MET A 237 -22.72 4.42 -12.69
C MET A 237 -23.77 5.15 -11.85
N LYS A 238 -25.07 4.99 -12.14
CA LYS A 238 -26.15 5.60 -11.35
C LYS A 238 -26.15 5.12 -9.91
N ILE A 239 -25.94 3.82 -9.69
CA ILE A 239 -25.90 3.23 -8.35
C ILE A 239 -24.66 3.70 -7.59
N GLU A 240 -23.48 3.61 -8.21
CA GLU A 240 -22.21 3.99 -7.57
C GLU A 240 -22.12 5.48 -7.23
N HIS A 241 -22.81 6.33 -8.00
CA HIS A 241 -22.80 7.79 -7.83
C HIS A 241 -24.15 8.35 -7.39
N ALA A 242 -25.03 7.54 -6.80
CA ALA A 242 -26.38 7.95 -6.41
C ALA A 242 -26.41 9.20 -5.51
N ASP A 243 -25.52 9.26 -4.52
CA ASP A 243 -25.43 10.40 -3.59
C ASP A 243 -25.01 11.70 -4.31
N LEU A 244 -24.07 11.60 -5.24
CA LEU A 244 -23.58 12.75 -6.03
C LEU A 244 -24.64 13.23 -7.02
N ILE A 245 -25.35 12.30 -7.67
CA ILE A 245 -26.47 12.62 -8.56
C ILE A 245 -27.57 13.33 -7.77
N THR A 246 -27.91 12.79 -6.59
CA THR A 246 -28.93 13.38 -5.70
C THR A 246 -28.53 14.76 -5.23
N TYR A 247 -27.26 14.95 -4.83
CA TYR A 247 -26.71 16.24 -4.44
C TYR A 247 -26.87 17.30 -5.54
N HIS A 248 -26.56 16.95 -6.80
CA HIS A 248 -26.71 17.91 -7.90
C HIS A 248 -28.17 18.17 -8.31
N LYS A 249 -29.08 17.18 -8.15
CA LYS A 249 -30.52 17.36 -8.44
C LYS A 249 -31.24 18.16 -7.38
N SER A 250 -31.08 17.78 -6.11
CA SER A 250 -31.83 18.33 -4.98
C SER A 250 -31.12 19.50 -4.32
N GLY A 251 -29.86 19.75 -4.67
CA GLY A 251 -29.01 20.73 -4.01
C GLY A 251 -28.54 20.27 -2.63
N ILE A 252 -28.03 21.22 -1.86
CA ILE A 252 -27.52 20.97 -0.51
C ILE A 252 -28.71 20.78 0.44
N PRO A 253 -28.79 19.68 1.21
CA PRO A 253 -29.85 19.48 2.18
C PRO A 253 -29.91 20.63 3.21
N LYS A 254 -31.11 20.99 3.68
CA LYS A 254 -31.35 22.17 4.54
C LYS A 254 -30.50 22.23 5.82
N ASP A 255 -30.12 21.07 6.35
CA ASP A 255 -29.36 20.92 7.60
C ASP A 255 -27.85 20.81 7.38
N TYR A 256 -27.37 21.09 6.16
CA TYR A 256 -25.97 21.05 5.79
C TYR A 256 -25.51 22.36 5.14
N PHE A 257 -24.22 22.59 5.20
CA PHE A 257 -23.52 23.57 4.39
C PHE A 257 -22.54 22.86 3.46
N ASP A 258 -22.31 23.41 2.28
CA ASP A 258 -21.15 23.05 1.48
C ASP A 258 -19.95 23.96 1.81
N THR A 259 -18.80 23.67 1.20
CA THR A 259 -17.59 24.47 1.41
C THR A 259 -17.72 25.91 0.92
N LYS A 260 -18.54 26.17 -0.11
CA LYS A 260 -18.77 27.51 -0.67
C LYS A 260 -19.58 28.38 0.28
N MET A 261 -20.71 27.86 0.76
CA MET A 261 -21.56 28.53 1.75
C MET A 261 -20.78 28.82 3.03
N LEU A 262 -19.93 27.90 3.49
CA LEU A 262 -19.07 28.17 4.66
C LEU A 262 -18.00 29.21 4.36
N ALA A 263 -17.38 29.17 3.18
CA ALA A 263 -16.40 30.18 2.79
C ALA A 263 -17.00 31.58 2.81
N GLU A 264 -18.21 31.75 2.28
CA GLU A 264 -18.98 32.99 2.33
C GLU A 264 -19.35 33.38 3.77
N ARG A 265 -19.89 32.43 4.56
CA ARG A 265 -20.32 32.65 5.95
C ARG A 265 -19.16 33.11 6.85
N PHE A 266 -18.00 32.49 6.73
CA PHE A 266 -16.80 32.82 7.51
C PHE A 266 -15.92 33.91 6.86
N LYS A 267 -16.28 34.40 5.68
CA LYS A 267 -15.49 35.37 4.90
C LYS A 267 -14.04 34.90 4.65
N VAL A 268 -13.90 33.62 4.29
CA VAL A 268 -12.62 32.98 3.94
C VAL A 268 -12.70 32.33 2.55
N ASN A 269 -11.58 31.86 2.02
CA ASN A 269 -11.56 31.11 0.76
C ASN A 269 -11.99 29.64 1.02
N GLN A 270 -12.62 28.98 0.04
CA GLN A 270 -12.99 27.55 0.10
C GLN A 270 -11.80 26.63 0.46
N VAL A 271 -10.61 26.95 -0.04
CA VAL A 271 -9.38 26.20 0.28
C VAL A 271 -9.13 26.17 1.80
N GLU A 272 -9.47 27.25 2.50
CA GLU A 272 -9.33 27.35 3.95
C GLU A 272 -10.36 26.49 4.68
N ILE A 273 -11.61 26.44 4.19
CA ILE A 273 -12.63 25.53 4.71
C ILE A 273 -12.21 24.06 4.53
N ILE A 274 -11.68 23.69 3.36
CA ILE A 274 -11.16 22.34 3.13
C ILE A 274 -10.02 22.01 4.10
N ARG A 275 -9.14 22.99 4.37
CA ARG A 275 -8.09 22.84 5.38
C ARG A 275 -8.67 22.61 6.78
N TRP A 276 -9.74 23.31 7.16
CA TRP A 276 -10.42 23.13 8.45
C TRP A 276 -11.09 21.76 8.57
N ILE A 277 -11.69 21.27 7.49
CA ILE A 277 -12.25 19.91 7.43
C ILE A 277 -11.15 18.86 7.66
N ARG A 278 -9.99 19.01 7.01
CA ARG A 278 -8.82 18.13 7.21
C ARG A 278 -8.21 18.19 8.60
N GLN A 279 -8.44 19.29 9.31
CA GLN A 279 -8.05 19.46 10.71
C GLN A 279 -9.16 18.97 11.67
N GLU A 280 -10.18 18.29 11.16
CA GLU A 280 -11.30 17.73 11.93
C GLU A 280 -12.05 18.78 12.78
N ARG A 281 -12.04 20.05 12.35
CA ARG A 281 -12.73 21.14 13.07
C ARG A 281 -14.25 20.99 13.02
N PHE A 282 -14.74 20.30 12.00
CA PHE A 282 -16.15 19.97 11.84
C PHE A 282 -16.34 18.47 12.04
N LYS A 283 -17.35 18.08 12.80
CA LYS A 283 -17.73 16.70 13.08
C LYS A 283 -18.70 16.20 12.02
N LYS A 284 -18.64 14.89 11.77
CA LYS A 284 -19.55 14.17 10.85
C LYS A 284 -19.62 14.82 9.46
N VAL A 285 -18.48 15.29 8.95
CA VAL A 285 -18.40 15.80 7.58
C VAL A 285 -18.52 14.63 6.62
N GLU A 286 -19.50 14.71 5.73
CA GLU A 286 -19.72 13.72 4.68
C GLU A 286 -18.98 14.19 3.42
N LYS A 287 -18.13 13.32 2.88
CA LYS A 287 -17.44 13.56 1.61
C LYS A 287 -18.24 12.90 0.50
N ILE A 288 -18.71 13.68 -0.46
CA ILE A 288 -19.46 13.21 -1.62
C ILE A 288 -18.58 13.33 -2.87
N GLY A 289 -18.62 12.31 -3.72
CA GLY A 289 -17.84 12.22 -4.95
C GLY A 289 -16.59 11.36 -4.84
N ALA A 290 -16.07 10.94 -5.99
CA ALA A 290 -14.90 10.06 -6.06
C ALA A 290 -13.62 10.79 -5.65
N SER A 291 -12.73 10.13 -4.91
CA SER A 291 -11.48 10.76 -4.44
C SER A 291 -10.50 11.17 -5.55
N THR A 292 -10.73 10.72 -6.78
CA THR A 292 -9.86 10.95 -7.94
C THR A 292 -10.36 12.06 -8.86
N THR A 293 -11.56 12.59 -8.64
CA THR A 293 -12.13 13.61 -9.54
C THR A 293 -12.04 15.01 -8.94
N SER A 294 -12.10 16.02 -9.80
CA SER A 294 -12.18 17.44 -9.41
C SER A 294 -13.49 17.80 -8.69
N SER A 295 -14.44 16.87 -8.63
CA SER A 295 -15.80 17.04 -8.14
C SER A 295 -15.97 16.46 -6.73
N ILE A 296 -15.01 16.70 -5.84
CA ILE A 296 -15.14 16.34 -4.43
C ILE A 296 -15.91 17.45 -3.73
N PHE A 297 -17.05 17.09 -3.16
CA PHE A 297 -17.87 17.97 -2.34
C PHE A 297 -17.82 17.52 -0.88
N TYR A 298 -17.93 18.48 0.03
CA TYR A 298 -18.05 18.21 1.45
C TYR A 298 -19.39 18.77 1.94
N MET A 299 -20.17 17.92 2.59
CA MET A 299 -21.37 18.28 3.31
C MET A 299 -21.05 18.37 4.79
N ILE A 300 -21.13 19.57 5.34
CA ILE A 300 -20.86 19.85 6.75
C ILE A 300 -22.20 20.07 7.48
N PRO A 301 -22.54 19.25 8.50
CA PRO A 301 -23.76 19.45 9.28
C PRO A 301 -23.81 20.83 9.92
N LYS A 302 -24.97 21.48 9.82
CA LYS A 302 -25.23 22.81 10.39
C LYS A 302 -25.00 22.85 11.90
N SER A 303 -25.35 21.77 12.62
CA SER A 303 -25.03 21.61 14.04
C SER A 303 -23.53 21.67 14.31
N SER A 304 -22.70 21.00 13.50
CA SER A 304 -21.25 21.05 13.64
C SER A 304 -20.69 22.45 13.34
N VAL A 305 -21.29 23.18 12.40
CA VAL A 305 -20.89 24.56 12.12
C VAL A 305 -21.21 25.45 13.32
N TYR A 306 -22.38 25.29 13.94
CA TYR A 306 -22.77 26.04 15.14
C TYR A 306 -21.94 25.69 16.37
N GLU A 307 -21.60 24.42 16.57
CA GLU A 307 -20.63 24.03 17.60
C GLU A 307 -19.29 24.75 17.40
N TYR A 308 -18.83 24.84 16.16
CA TYR A 308 -17.59 25.54 15.82
C TYR A 308 -17.71 27.06 16.01
N GLU A 309 -18.83 27.68 15.63
CA GLU A 309 -19.09 29.10 15.87
C GLU A 309 -19.17 29.43 17.37
N ASN A 310 -19.80 28.57 18.16
CA ASN A 310 -19.82 28.73 19.62
C ASN A 310 -18.41 28.58 20.21
N PHE A 311 -17.61 27.62 19.73
CA PHE A 311 -16.21 27.49 20.10
C PHE A 311 -15.39 28.75 19.78
N VAL A 312 -15.60 29.34 18.59
CA VAL A 312 -14.93 30.58 18.17
C VAL A 312 -15.44 31.80 18.95
N SER A 313 -16.71 31.82 19.33
CA SER A 313 -17.26 32.93 20.13
C SER A 313 -16.69 32.94 21.55
N ASN A 314 -16.43 31.75 22.09
CA ASN A 314 -15.80 31.54 23.40
C ASN A 314 -14.28 31.30 23.28
N LEU A 315 -13.65 31.74 22.18
CA LEU A 315 -12.23 31.48 21.92
C LEU A 315 -11.35 32.11 23.00
N ASN A 316 -11.64 33.36 23.36
CA ASN A 316 -10.87 34.12 24.36
C ASN A 316 -11.06 33.58 25.79
N ASP A 317 -12.10 32.78 26.04
CA ASP A 317 -12.33 32.18 27.35
C ASP A 317 -11.32 31.07 27.62
N ASN A 318 -10.99 30.29 26.59
CA ASN A 318 -10.15 29.10 26.70
C ASN A 318 -8.77 29.23 26.06
N TYR A 319 -8.58 30.23 25.20
CA TYR A 319 -7.35 30.46 24.44
C TYR A 319 -6.84 31.89 24.64
N ILE A 320 -5.55 32.06 24.42
CA ILE A 320 -4.85 33.35 24.45
C ILE A 320 -4.17 33.54 23.09
N PRO A 321 -4.29 34.71 22.44
CA PRO A 321 -3.57 35.01 21.20
C PRO A 321 -2.06 35.02 21.44
N VAL A 322 -1.27 34.57 20.46
CA VAL A 322 0.20 34.43 20.58
C VAL A 322 0.89 35.71 21.05
N GLU A 323 0.38 36.89 20.68
CA GLU A 323 0.91 38.18 21.10
C GLU A 323 0.81 38.40 22.61
N GLU A 324 -0.28 37.95 23.24
CA GLU A 324 -0.46 38.01 24.69
C GLU A 324 0.38 36.94 25.40
N VAL A 325 0.46 35.73 24.83
CA VAL A 325 1.34 34.66 25.37
C VAL A 325 2.80 35.09 25.36
N ALA A 326 3.24 35.76 24.29
CA ALA A 326 4.59 36.28 24.16
C ALA A 326 4.90 37.31 25.27
N LYS A 327 3.93 38.17 25.61
CA LYS A 327 4.05 39.13 26.73
C LYS A 327 4.09 38.40 28.07
N GLU A 328 3.17 37.47 28.31
CA GLU A 328 3.06 36.73 29.58
C GLU A 328 4.33 35.91 29.87
N LEU A 329 4.90 35.29 28.85
CA LEU A 329 6.13 34.48 28.97
C LEU A 329 7.42 35.31 28.82
N ASN A 330 7.31 36.61 28.56
CA ASN A 330 8.42 37.52 28.26
C ASN A 330 9.38 36.97 27.17
N VAL A 331 8.81 36.52 26.05
CA VAL A 331 9.54 36.01 24.87
C VAL A 331 9.04 36.68 23.59
N SER A 332 9.79 36.56 22.49
CA SER A 332 9.33 37.05 21.19
C SER A 332 8.18 36.19 20.63
N THR A 333 7.27 36.79 19.86
CA THR A 333 6.22 36.06 19.13
C THR A 333 6.82 35.01 18.18
N THR A 334 7.96 35.28 17.57
CA THR A 334 8.72 34.34 16.74
C THR A 334 9.13 33.08 17.53
N THR A 335 9.52 33.24 18.80
CA THR A 335 9.84 32.11 19.68
C THR A 335 8.61 31.25 19.93
N VAL A 336 7.46 31.87 20.21
CA VAL A 336 6.20 31.16 20.40
C VAL A 336 5.78 30.43 19.13
N HIS A 337 5.85 31.07 17.96
CA HIS A 337 5.62 30.39 16.67
C HIS A 337 6.59 29.22 16.42
N SER A 338 7.86 29.36 16.82
CA SER A 338 8.81 28.23 16.76
C SER A 338 8.39 27.09 17.68
N TRP A 339 7.78 27.36 18.83
CA TRP A 339 7.28 26.32 19.72
C TRP A 339 6.04 25.63 19.17
N ILE A 340 5.13 26.37 18.56
CA ILE A 340 3.95 25.82 17.87
C ILE A 340 4.41 24.90 16.71
N SER A 341 5.27 25.41 15.83
CA SER A 341 5.77 24.64 14.67
C SER A 341 6.59 23.40 15.04
N LYS A 342 7.27 23.42 16.20
CA LYS A 342 7.99 22.27 16.76
C LYS A 342 7.13 21.38 17.66
N ASN A 343 5.80 21.58 17.69
CA ASN A 343 4.86 20.84 18.53
C ASN A 343 5.18 20.85 20.04
N LYS A 344 5.88 21.88 20.53
CA LYS A 344 6.13 22.07 21.98
C LYS A 344 4.90 22.60 22.72
N ILE A 345 3.99 23.25 21.99
CA ILE A 345 2.70 23.73 22.47
C ILE A 345 1.62 23.01 21.66
N THR A 346 0.94 22.05 22.27
CA THR A 346 -0.13 21.28 21.65
C THR A 346 -1.47 22.01 21.75
N GLY A 347 -2.38 21.71 20.83
CA GLY A 347 -3.72 22.31 20.82
C GLY A 347 -3.79 23.76 20.29
N SER A 348 -2.68 24.30 19.77
CA SER A 348 -2.67 25.63 19.15
C SER A 348 -3.54 25.64 17.88
N ILE A 349 -4.33 26.70 17.69
CA ILE A 349 -5.21 26.85 16.52
C ILE A 349 -4.87 28.12 15.75
N LEU A 350 -5.00 28.06 14.42
CA LEU A 350 -4.88 29.22 13.55
C LEU A 350 -6.28 29.70 13.18
N TRP A 351 -6.61 30.92 13.58
CA TRP A 351 -7.91 31.57 13.36
C TRP A 351 -7.71 32.98 12.80
N LEU A 352 -8.34 33.29 11.66
CA LEU A 352 -8.20 34.59 10.97
C LEU A 352 -6.74 35.08 10.84
N LYS A 353 -5.85 34.16 10.47
CA LYS A 353 -4.39 34.38 10.35
C LYS A 353 -3.66 34.71 11.65
N LYS A 354 -4.31 34.57 12.80
CA LYS A 354 -3.72 34.70 14.14
C LYS A 354 -3.67 33.35 14.84
N TRP A 355 -2.58 33.09 15.54
CA TRP A 355 -2.43 31.87 16.32
C TRP A 355 -2.99 32.10 17.73
N TYR A 356 -3.75 31.12 18.21
CA TYR A 356 -4.32 31.08 19.54
C TYR A 356 -3.81 29.81 20.25
N ILE A 357 -3.46 29.95 21.52
CA ILE A 357 -2.90 28.89 22.34
C ILE A 357 -3.84 28.60 23.51
N PRO A 358 -4.14 27.32 23.83
CA PRO A 358 -4.94 26.99 25.01
C PRO A 358 -4.32 27.54 26.30
N LYS A 359 -5.13 28.17 27.16
CA LYS A 359 -4.70 28.67 28.48
C LYS A 359 -4.03 27.58 29.31
N THR A 360 -4.57 26.36 29.26
CA THR A 360 -4.00 25.18 29.96
C THR A 360 -2.58 24.84 29.50
N ALA A 361 -2.28 24.99 28.21
CA ALA A 361 -0.94 24.76 27.67
C ALA A 361 0.06 25.81 28.17
N ILE A 362 -0.38 27.07 28.27
CA ILE A 362 0.43 28.18 28.81
C ILE A 362 0.69 27.96 30.30
N MET A 363 -0.35 27.67 31.09
CA MET A 363 -0.19 27.36 32.53
C MET A 363 0.82 26.23 32.75
N THR A 364 0.78 25.20 31.91
CA THR A 364 1.74 24.08 31.97
C THR A 364 3.17 24.55 31.63
N MET A 365 3.33 25.47 30.67
CA MET A 365 4.62 26.06 30.34
C MET A 365 5.16 26.99 31.42
N VAL A 366 4.32 27.87 31.97
CA VAL A 366 4.67 28.76 33.09
C VAL A 366 5.16 27.93 34.27
N ALA A 367 4.40 26.90 34.67
CA ALA A 367 4.81 26.01 35.76
C ALA A 367 6.16 25.30 35.50
N LYS A 368 6.48 24.97 34.24
CA LYS A 368 7.80 24.41 33.87
C LYS A 368 8.91 25.46 33.93
N MET A 369 8.62 26.70 33.50
CA MET A 369 9.57 27.81 33.52
C MET A 369 9.88 28.28 34.94
N ASP A 370 8.88 28.33 35.82
CA ASP A 370 9.08 28.70 37.23
C ASP A 370 9.92 27.67 37.97
N ARG A 371 9.69 26.37 37.73
CA ARG A 371 10.58 25.32 38.23
C ARG A 371 12.01 25.47 37.72
N GLN A 372 12.20 25.88 36.46
CA GLN A 372 13.55 26.16 35.93
C GLN A 372 14.19 27.40 36.54
N LYS A 373 13.42 28.46 36.86
CA LYS A 373 13.92 29.63 37.58
C LYS A 373 14.34 29.30 39.01
N ASN A 374 13.61 28.42 39.69
CA ASN A 374 13.95 27.92 41.04
C ASN A 374 15.02 26.83 41.03
N SER A 375 15.46 26.40 39.84
CA SER A 375 16.49 25.39 39.71
C SER A 375 17.88 26.03 39.71
N ILE A 376 18.77 25.48 40.53
CA ILE A 376 20.17 25.88 40.61
C ILE A 376 21.06 24.76 40.09
N ASN A 377 22.21 25.12 39.51
CA ASN A 377 23.19 24.12 39.13
C ASN A 377 24.01 23.63 40.33
N VAL A 378 24.71 22.50 40.20
CA VAL A 378 25.52 21.92 41.29
C VAL A 378 26.53 22.93 41.87
N SER A 379 27.12 23.80 41.05
CA SER A 379 28.10 24.80 41.53
C SER A 379 27.44 25.93 42.33
N GLN A 380 26.25 26.38 41.93
CA GLN A 380 25.43 27.31 42.68
C GLN A 380 24.97 26.68 44.00
N ALA A 381 24.48 25.44 43.96
CA ALA A 381 24.10 24.67 45.15
C ALA A 381 25.23 24.54 46.17
N THR A 382 26.46 24.23 45.72
CA THR A 382 27.62 24.14 46.64
C THR A 382 27.97 25.47 47.28
N ARG A 383 27.82 26.58 46.55
CA ARG A 383 28.10 27.93 47.07
C ARG A 383 27.03 28.38 48.04
N GLU A 384 25.77 28.15 47.68
CA GLU A 384 24.62 28.68 48.41
C GLU A 384 24.37 27.91 49.71
N PHE A 385 24.39 26.57 49.65
CA PHE A 385 24.12 25.71 50.81
C PHE A 385 25.38 25.34 51.59
N GLN A 386 26.56 25.84 51.18
CA GLN A 386 27.86 25.58 51.79
C GLN A 386 28.16 24.08 51.97
N ILE A 387 27.73 23.26 51.01
CA ILE A 387 27.95 21.81 50.99
C ILE A 387 28.95 21.43 49.90
N SER A 388 29.65 20.32 50.10
CA SER A 388 30.61 19.84 49.11
C SER A 388 29.90 19.28 47.87
N ARG A 389 30.59 19.32 46.73
CA ARG A 389 30.08 18.72 45.49
C ARG A 389 29.77 17.23 45.63
N SER A 390 30.57 16.51 46.42
CA SER A 390 30.33 15.10 46.71
C SER A 390 29.06 14.88 47.53
N GLN A 391 28.71 15.78 48.45
CA GLN A 391 27.45 15.73 49.19
C GLN A 391 26.23 15.96 48.28
N VAL A 392 26.28 16.96 47.41
CA VAL A 392 25.22 17.20 46.41
C VAL A 392 25.04 15.97 45.51
N THR A 393 26.15 15.42 45.02
CA THR A 393 26.13 14.24 44.16
C THR A 393 25.61 13.00 44.89
N ALA A 394 25.92 12.84 46.18
CA ALA A 394 25.40 11.76 46.99
C ALA A 394 23.89 11.87 47.20
N LEU A 395 23.37 13.08 47.48
CA LEU A 395 21.93 13.31 47.60
C LEU A 395 21.19 12.97 46.30
N ILE A 396 21.77 13.32 45.15
CA ILE A 396 21.24 12.94 43.84
C ILE A 396 21.27 11.42 43.64
N LYS A 397 22.43 10.78 43.88
CA LYS A 397 22.61 9.32 43.69
C LYS A 397 21.70 8.50 44.59
N ASN A 398 21.45 8.98 45.81
CA ASN A 398 20.59 8.32 46.77
C ASN A 398 19.09 8.55 46.49
N GLY A 399 18.75 9.39 45.50
CA GLY A 399 17.37 9.76 45.20
C GLY A 399 16.72 10.69 46.22
N ASP A 400 17.51 11.29 47.12
CA ASP A 400 17.01 12.23 48.14
C ASP A 400 16.59 13.58 47.53
N VAL A 401 17.15 13.92 46.36
CA VAL A 401 16.82 15.15 45.62
C VAL A 401 16.61 14.82 44.14
N PRO A 402 15.44 15.13 43.56
CA PRO A 402 15.21 14.98 42.13
C PRO A 402 16.08 15.98 41.35
N PHE A 403 16.49 15.60 40.14
CA PHE A 403 17.34 16.45 39.30
C PHE A 403 16.95 16.36 37.83
N THR A 404 17.27 17.41 37.08
CA THR A 404 17.11 17.46 35.63
C THR A 404 18.48 17.61 34.97
N LYS A 405 18.84 16.68 34.08
CA LYS A 405 20.10 16.72 33.34
C LYS A 405 19.91 17.51 32.04
N ILE A 406 20.59 18.64 31.88
CA ILE A 406 20.51 19.49 30.66
C ILE A 406 21.59 19.10 29.65
N LYS A 407 22.82 18.84 30.12
CA LYS A 407 23.96 18.42 29.29
C LYS A 407 24.74 17.30 29.99
N ARG A 408 25.77 16.73 29.34
CA ARG A 408 26.64 15.70 29.96
C ARG A 408 27.20 16.12 31.32
N THR A 409 27.47 17.42 31.51
CA THR A 409 28.14 17.98 32.70
C THR A 409 27.26 18.90 33.55
N GLU A 410 26.03 19.20 33.12
CA GLU A 410 25.18 20.22 33.74
C GLU A 410 23.90 19.59 34.27
N ILE A 411 23.78 19.61 35.60
CA ILE A 411 22.64 19.12 36.36
C ILE A 411 21.98 20.31 37.04
N LEU A 412 20.68 20.45 36.83
CA LEU A 412 19.81 21.37 37.57
C LEU A 412 19.10 20.62 38.68
N ILE A 413 19.00 21.28 39.83
CA ILE A 413 18.40 20.77 41.05
C ILE A 413 17.43 21.85 41.52
N ASP A 414 16.21 21.47 41.90
CA ASP A 414 15.31 22.41 42.55
C ASP A 414 15.87 22.84 43.90
N ARG A 415 15.92 24.16 44.13
CA ARG A 415 16.51 24.77 45.33
C ARG A 415 15.79 24.35 46.61
N ASP A 416 14.47 24.23 46.57
CA ASP A 416 13.65 23.89 47.74
C ASP A 416 13.74 22.41 48.08
N ASP A 417 13.79 21.54 47.06
CA ASP A 417 14.01 20.12 47.24
C ASP A 417 15.38 19.84 47.89
N LEU A 418 16.43 20.55 47.44
CA LEU A 418 17.76 20.45 48.03
C LEU A 418 17.77 20.92 49.49
N SER A 419 17.15 22.08 49.78
CA SER A 419 17.00 22.62 51.13
C SER A 419 16.28 21.61 52.06
N THR A 420 15.20 21.00 51.56
CA THR A 420 14.41 20.02 52.29
C THR A 420 15.21 18.75 52.57
N ALA A 421 15.95 18.22 51.59
CA ALA A 421 16.78 17.05 51.76
C ALA A 421 17.91 17.27 52.77
N LEU A 422 18.52 18.46 52.77
CA LEU A 422 19.54 18.81 53.75
C LEU A 422 18.99 18.89 55.17
N LYS A 423 17.81 19.49 55.36
CA LYS A 423 17.11 19.51 56.66
C LYS A 423 16.84 18.08 57.16
N ARG A 424 16.29 17.21 56.32
CA ARG A 424 16.03 15.79 56.67
C ARG A 424 17.32 15.07 57.08
N ARG A 425 18.42 15.31 56.38
CA ARG A 425 19.72 14.72 56.68
C ARG A 425 20.26 15.20 58.04
N ALA A 426 20.14 16.49 58.35
CA ALA A 426 20.54 17.04 59.65
C ALA A 426 19.75 16.37 60.79
N THR A 427 18.43 16.19 60.64
CA THR A 427 17.59 15.51 61.64
C THR A 427 18.01 14.05 61.87
N ARG A 428 18.32 13.29 60.80
CA ARG A 428 18.80 11.90 60.93
C ARG A 428 20.14 11.80 61.66
N VAL A 429 21.07 12.73 61.39
CA VAL A 429 22.38 12.75 62.05
C VAL A 429 22.24 13.05 63.55
N SER A 430 21.35 13.96 63.94
CA SER A 430 21.04 14.24 65.35
C SER A 430 20.41 13.03 66.06
N GLN A 431 19.51 12.31 65.39
CA GLN A 431 18.90 11.08 65.93
C GLN A 431 19.91 9.94 66.09
N LEU A 432 20.87 9.79 65.16
CA LEU A 432 21.93 8.77 65.24
C LEU A 432 22.93 9.06 66.36
N LYS A 433 23.26 10.34 66.62
CA LYS A 433 24.12 10.72 67.75
C LYS A 433 23.45 10.37 69.10
N ALA A 434 22.15 10.63 69.26
CA ALA A 434 21.41 10.26 70.47
C ALA A 434 21.29 8.74 70.67
N LYS A 435 21.30 7.94 69.59
CA LYS A 435 21.18 6.48 69.65
C LYS A 435 22.48 5.77 70.07
N ASN A 436 23.64 6.41 69.86
CA ASN A 436 24.95 5.81 70.15
C ASN A 436 25.43 5.98 71.60
N GLU A 437 24.78 6.81 72.42
CA GLU A 437 25.16 6.99 73.84
C GLU A 437 24.80 5.80 74.76
N TYR A 438 23.99 4.84 74.32
CA TYR A 438 23.49 3.72 75.14
C TYR A 438 23.80 2.31 74.61
N SER A 439 24.80 2.17 73.72
CA SER A 439 25.05 0.92 72.98
C SER A 439 26.07 -0.06 73.62
N ASN A 440 26.36 0.02 74.92
CA ASN A 440 27.33 -0.89 75.57
C ASN A 440 26.64 -1.75 76.68
N PRO A 441 26.55 -3.08 76.52
CA PRO A 441 25.88 -3.98 77.48
C PRO A 441 26.53 -4.08 78.87
N SER A 442 27.69 -3.46 79.07
CA SER A 442 28.41 -3.35 80.34
C SER A 442 27.86 -2.25 81.28
N ARG A 443 26.78 -1.56 80.90
CA ARG A 443 26.14 -0.50 81.70
C ARG A 443 24.67 -0.79 82.04
N ILE A 444 24.32 -2.06 82.30
CA ILE A 444 23.08 -2.33 83.04
C ILE A 444 23.33 -1.79 84.46
N PRO A 445 22.50 -0.85 84.98
CA PRO A 445 22.63 -0.37 86.34
C PRO A 445 22.72 -1.54 87.33
N GLU A 446 23.64 -1.47 88.30
CA GLU A 446 23.93 -2.57 89.22
C GLU A 446 22.71 -3.00 90.05
N ASP A 447 21.71 -2.13 90.18
CA ASP A 447 20.44 -2.34 90.88
C ASP A 447 19.39 -3.11 90.06
N LEU A 448 19.67 -3.47 88.80
CA LEU A 448 18.74 -4.15 87.89
C LEU A 448 19.26 -5.52 87.40
N LEU A 449 18.38 -6.52 87.40
CA LEU A 449 18.65 -7.87 86.93
C LEU A 449 17.82 -8.21 85.68
N THR A 450 18.45 -8.86 84.70
CA THR A 450 17.71 -9.51 83.61
C THR A 450 16.99 -10.77 84.11
N ILE A 451 15.88 -11.17 83.47
CA ILE A 451 15.19 -12.47 83.74
C ILE A 451 16.18 -13.63 83.79
N ARG A 452 17.17 -13.67 82.89
CA ARG A 452 18.19 -14.74 82.86
C ARG A 452 19.04 -14.79 84.12
N LYS A 453 19.40 -13.64 84.71
CA LYS A 453 20.15 -13.59 85.97
C LYS A 453 19.25 -14.00 87.13
N PHE A 454 18.02 -13.47 87.18
CA PHE A 454 17.07 -13.81 88.23
C PHE A 454 16.69 -15.31 88.22
N SER A 455 16.48 -15.92 87.06
CA SER A 455 16.18 -17.36 86.92
C SER A 455 17.27 -18.26 87.47
N ARG A 456 18.53 -17.85 87.35
CA ARG A 456 19.67 -18.57 87.91
C ARG A 456 19.76 -18.40 89.42
N LEU A 457 19.43 -17.21 89.93
CA LEU A 457 19.44 -16.92 91.37
C LEU A 457 18.44 -17.79 92.14
N VAL A 458 17.23 -17.98 91.61
CA VAL A 458 16.16 -18.75 92.29
C VAL A 458 16.05 -20.21 91.83
N ASN A 459 16.87 -20.63 90.87
CA ASN A 459 16.83 -21.95 90.25
C ASN A 459 15.45 -22.34 89.68
N VAL A 460 14.81 -21.41 88.98
CA VAL A 460 13.51 -21.61 88.32
C VAL A 460 13.64 -21.35 86.81
N ARG A 461 12.81 -21.98 85.98
CA ARG A 461 12.78 -21.72 84.52
C ARG A 461 12.39 -20.26 84.24
N ARG A 462 12.97 -19.66 83.19
CA ARG A 462 12.69 -18.27 82.79
C ARG A 462 11.22 -18.02 82.50
N SER A 463 10.54 -18.98 81.88
CA SER A 463 9.11 -18.89 81.58
C SER A 463 8.25 -18.74 82.84
N THR A 464 8.66 -19.35 83.96
CA THR A 464 7.95 -19.21 85.24
C THR A 464 8.14 -17.81 85.80
N ILE A 465 9.34 -17.23 85.70
CA ILE A 465 9.56 -15.84 86.10
C ILE A 465 8.77 -14.89 85.20
N GLU A 466 8.75 -15.10 83.89
CA GLU A 466 7.92 -14.30 82.98
C GLU A 466 6.45 -14.38 83.33
N GLN A 467 5.96 -15.56 83.70
CA GLN A 467 4.59 -15.77 84.15
C GLN A 467 4.33 -15.06 85.49
N GLN A 468 5.27 -15.08 86.44
CA GLN A 468 5.16 -14.34 87.70
C GLN A 468 5.15 -12.82 87.49
N ILE A 469 5.92 -12.32 86.52
CA ILE A 469 5.87 -10.92 86.11
C ILE A 469 4.53 -10.58 85.45
N GLN A 470 4.00 -11.48 84.61
CA GLN A 470 2.69 -11.30 83.98
C GLN A 470 1.54 -11.34 85.01
N ASN A 471 1.67 -12.14 86.07
CA ASN A 471 0.72 -12.22 87.18
C ASN A 471 0.88 -11.06 88.19
N GLU A 472 1.79 -10.11 87.95
CA GLU A 472 2.12 -9.00 88.86
C GLU A 472 2.65 -9.43 90.24
N GLU A 473 3.13 -10.67 90.37
CA GLU A 473 3.76 -11.20 91.59
C GLU A 473 5.16 -10.60 91.83
N ILE A 474 5.81 -10.15 90.75
CA ILE A 474 7.07 -9.39 90.76
C ILE A 474 6.77 -8.02 90.19
N GLN A 475 6.85 -6.99 91.03
CA GLN A 475 6.48 -5.62 90.68
C GLN A 475 7.69 -4.79 90.21
N ASP A 476 7.43 -3.58 89.71
CA ASP A 476 8.43 -2.59 89.27
C ASP A 476 9.34 -3.01 88.12
N VAL A 477 8.89 -3.97 87.31
CA VAL A 477 9.66 -4.48 86.19
C VAL A 477 9.62 -3.49 85.01
N LYS A 478 10.79 -3.11 84.51
CA LYS A 478 10.94 -2.18 83.38
C LYS A 478 11.28 -2.92 82.09
N ARG A 479 10.53 -2.65 81.02
CA ARG A 479 10.87 -3.13 79.66
C ARG A 479 11.80 -2.14 78.98
N HIS A 480 12.91 -2.62 78.42
CA HIS A 480 13.90 -1.77 77.75
C HIS A 480 14.42 -2.42 76.48
N LYS A 481 14.56 -1.64 75.39
CA LYS A 481 15.14 -2.13 74.13
C LYS A 481 16.65 -1.92 74.11
N ILE A 482 17.41 -3.01 74.10
CA ILE A 482 18.88 -2.98 73.95
C ILE A 482 19.22 -3.74 72.67
N HIS A 483 19.93 -3.11 71.73
CA HIS A 483 20.25 -3.67 70.41
C HIS A 483 19.05 -4.19 69.59
N GLY A 484 17.87 -3.59 69.78
CA GLY A 484 16.64 -4.00 69.08
C GLY A 484 15.94 -5.21 69.70
N HIS A 485 16.46 -5.77 70.79
CA HIS A 485 15.81 -6.81 71.57
C HIS A 485 15.17 -6.22 72.83
N ASP A 486 13.96 -6.68 73.16
CA ASP A 486 13.24 -6.31 74.38
C ASP A 486 13.82 -7.09 75.57
N TYR A 487 14.39 -6.37 76.53
CA TYR A 487 14.82 -6.90 77.81
C TYR A 487 13.84 -6.49 78.90
N ILE A 488 13.56 -7.44 79.78
CA ILE A 488 12.80 -7.23 81.00
C ILE A 488 13.81 -7.11 82.15
N LEU A 489 13.89 -5.92 82.73
CA LEU A 489 14.80 -5.56 83.82
C LEU A 489 14.01 -5.51 85.12
N ILE A 490 14.44 -6.32 86.09
CA ILE A 490 13.79 -6.52 87.38
C ILE A 490 14.68 -5.85 88.44
N PRO A 491 14.17 -4.89 89.21
CA PRO A 491 14.92 -4.34 90.35
C PRO A 491 15.32 -5.43 91.33
N ILE A 492 16.54 -5.35 91.87
CA ILE A 492 17.01 -6.29 92.90
C ILE A 492 16.08 -6.27 94.12
N SER A 493 15.55 -5.10 94.50
CA SER A 493 14.55 -4.96 95.57
C SER A 493 13.30 -5.80 95.34
N ALA A 494 12.77 -5.82 94.12
CA ALA A 494 11.60 -6.64 93.76
C ALA A 494 11.91 -8.14 93.84
N VAL A 495 13.14 -8.55 93.50
CA VAL A 495 13.61 -9.93 93.66
C VAL A 495 13.68 -10.33 95.14
N GLU A 496 14.23 -9.48 95.99
CA GLU A 496 14.34 -9.73 97.43
C GLU A 496 12.97 -9.82 98.11
N GLU A 497 12.02 -8.96 97.73
CA GLU A 497 10.65 -9.01 98.25
C GLU A 497 9.92 -10.29 97.83
N PHE A 498 10.06 -10.67 96.55
CA PHE A 498 9.51 -11.92 96.03
C PHE A 498 10.06 -13.14 96.79
N LEU A 499 11.36 -13.16 97.08
CA LEU A 499 11.99 -14.23 97.88
C LEU A 499 11.49 -14.24 99.31
N LYS A 500 11.35 -13.08 99.96
CA LYS A 500 10.79 -12.99 101.33
C LYS A 500 9.36 -13.55 101.41
N ARG A 501 8.51 -13.27 100.40
CA ARG A 501 7.13 -13.77 100.36
C ARG A 501 7.04 -15.29 100.16
N ASN A 502 8.00 -15.90 99.48
CA ASN A 502 7.95 -17.33 99.11
C ASN A 502 8.75 -18.27 100.04
N ILE A 503 9.34 -17.77 101.13
CA ILE A 503 10.14 -18.59 102.07
C ILE A 503 9.30 -19.15 103.25
N SER A 504 8.01 -18.80 103.41
CA SER A 504 7.19 -19.37 104.49
C SER A 504 6.55 -20.72 104.12
N THR A 505 7.24 -21.79 104.52
CA THR A 505 6.70 -23.06 105.05
C THR A 505 5.73 -23.86 104.19
N GLU A 506 6.25 -24.85 103.46
CA GLU A 506 5.72 -26.22 103.40
C GLU A 506 6.76 -27.13 102.73
N LYS A 507 7.42 -28.01 103.49
CA LYS A 507 8.34 -29.02 102.93
C LYS A 507 7.50 -30.13 102.31
N VAL A 508 7.25 -30.03 101.02
CA VAL A 508 6.57 -31.08 100.26
C VAL A 508 7.63 -32.09 99.81
N PHE A 509 7.48 -33.36 100.20
CA PHE A 509 8.43 -34.42 99.87
C PHE A 509 7.87 -35.29 98.74
N THR A 510 8.71 -35.73 97.81
CA THR A 510 8.32 -36.83 96.92
C THR A 510 8.07 -38.11 97.72
N THR A 511 7.22 -39.03 97.25
CA THR A 511 6.90 -40.31 97.94
C THR A 511 8.15 -41.09 98.39
N LYS A 512 9.22 -41.05 97.60
CA LYS A 512 10.51 -41.68 97.91
C LYS A 512 11.29 -40.94 99.02
N GLN A 513 11.25 -39.61 99.04
CA GLN A 513 11.84 -38.81 100.11
C GLN A 513 11.05 -38.94 101.41
N ALA A 514 9.72 -39.04 101.32
CA ALA A 514 8.85 -39.32 102.46
C ALA A 514 9.12 -40.68 103.10
N ALA A 515 9.34 -41.72 102.27
CA ALA A 515 9.72 -43.06 102.76
C ALA A 515 11.08 -43.08 103.46
N ALA A 516 12.06 -42.35 102.92
CA ALA A 516 13.36 -42.18 103.57
C ALA A 516 13.24 -41.40 104.88
N TYR A 517 12.43 -40.34 104.92
CA TYR A 517 12.21 -39.52 106.12
C TYR A 517 11.51 -40.28 107.24
N LEU A 518 10.51 -41.09 106.91
CA LEU A 518 9.77 -41.93 107.87
C LEU A 518 10.48 -43.27 108.16
N GLN A 519 11.67 -43.49 107.60
CA GLN A 519 12.49 -44.70 107.78
C GLN A 519 11.76 -46.02 107.50
N THR A 520 10.83 -46.03 106.54
CA THR A 520 10.13 -47.27 106.14
C THR A 520 10.86 -47.92 104.97
N GLN A 521 11.19 -49.22 105.08
CA GLN A 521 11.97 -49.90 104.04
C GLN A 521 11.19 -50.12 102.73
N ASN A 522 9.87 -49.92 102.74
CA ASN A 522 9.03 -50.20 101.58
C ASN A 522 8.13 -49.02 101.25
N TYR A 523 8.51 -48.20 100.26
CA TYR A 523 7.73 -47.05 99.83
C TYR A 523 6.33 -47.43 99.29
N ASN A 524 6.10 -48.69 98.91
CA ASN A 524 4.77 -49.15 98.52
C ASN A 524 3.79 -49.12 99.71
N TYR A 525 4.28 -49.31 100.94
CA TYR A 525 3.47 -49.15 102.14
C TYR A 525 2.98 -47.70 102.31
N LEU A 526 3.82 -46.71 102.02
CA LEU A 526 3.41 -45.29 102.03
C LEU A 526 2.41 -44.95 100.94
N ASN A 527 2.54 -45.54 99.74
CA ASN A 527 1.52 -45.39 98.70
C ASN A 527 0.17 -46.01 99.12
N GLU A 528 0.19 -47.13 99.85
CA GLU A 528 -1.03 -47.70 100.44
C GLU A 528 -1.63 -46.78 101.53
N LEU A 529 -0.81 -46.17 102.40
CA LEU A 529 -1.30 -45.21 103.41
C LEU A 529 -1.92 -43.96 102.76
N VAL A 530 -1.34 -43.46 101.68
CA VAL A 530 -1.92 -42.37 100.89
C VAL A 530 -3.26 -42.81 100.26
N LYS A 531 -3.34 -44.01 99.67
CA LYS A 531 -4.59 -44.54 99.10
C LYS A 531 -5.69 -44.74 100.16
N LYS A 532 -5.30 -45.08 101.39
CA LYS A 532 -6.22 -45.18 102.54
C LYS A 532 -6.60 -43.82 103.14
N GLY A 533 -6.11 -42.71 102.58
CA GLY A 533 -6.44 -41.34 102.99
C GLY A 533 -5.70 -40.86 104.24
N ILE A 534 -4.69 -41.60 104.72
CA ILE A 534 -3.93 -41.24 105.93
C ILE A 534 -2.96 -40.07 105.66
N PHE A 535 -2.51 -39.91 104.41
CA PHE A 535 -1.73 -38.76 103.96
C PHE A 535 -2.38 -38.11 102.72
N GLN A 536 -2.43 -36.77 102.68
CA GLN A 536 -2.97 -36.02 101.54
C GLN A 536 -1.93 -35.83 100.43
N MET A 537 -2.29 -36.18 99.18
CA MET A 537 -1.52 -35.82 97.97
C MET A 537 -1.99 -34.47 97.42
N ARG A 538 -1.03 -33.57 97.10
CA ARG A 538 -1.32 -32.31 96.38
C ARG A 538 -1.10 -32.39 94.87
N SER A 539 -0.24 -33.28 94.37
CA SER A 539 -0.06 -33.60 92.93
C SER A 539 0.75 -34.88 92.74
N LEU A 540 0.65 -35.52 91.56
CA LEU A 540 1.29 -36.80 91.19
C LEU A 540 2.67 -37.02 91.87
N ASN A 541 2.69 -37.88 92.89
CA ASN A 541 3.85 -38.36 93.65
C ASN A 541 4.52 -37.40 94.66
N ILE A 542 3.85 -36.32 95.09
CA ILE A 542 4.35 -35.47 96.19
C ILE A 542 3.40 -35.56 97.40
N ILE A 543 3.93 -36.08 98.51
CA ILE A 543 3.24 -36.27 99.78
C ILE A 543 3.53 -35.07 100.69
N LYS A 544 2.47 -34.52 101.28
CA LYS A 544 2.60 -33.61 102.42
C LYS A 544 2.70 -34.46 103.68
N ILE A 545 3.90 -34.48 104.29
CA ILE A 545 4.10 -35.00 105.65
C ILE A 545 3.76 -33.89 106.63
#